data_AF-A0A7R9BBK4-F1
#
_entry.id   AF-A0A7R9BBK4-F1
#
_cell.length_a   1.000
_cell.length_b   1.000
_cell.length_c   1.000
_cell.angle_alpha   90.00
_cell.angle_beta   90.00
_cell.angle_gamma   90.00
#
_symmetry.space_group_name_H-M   'P 1'
#
loop_
_entity.id
_entity.type
_entity.pdbx_description
1 polymer ?
#
loop_
_entity_poly.entity_id
_entity_poly.type
_entity_poly.pdbx_seq_one_letter_code
_entity_poly.pdbx_strand_id
1 'polypeptide(L)'
;QECQLSPDAQWEVSLFESARSSLIFEVIEREKNVGDMVTQSLLSYFKAVEHDYNRLLVQLIAGVTVEDLKRVGPQYVARLFDPVHSQTTVVCHPSKVDEIAAGFKE
;
A
#
# COMPACT_ATOMS: atom_id res chain seq x y z
N GLN A 1 -13.86 12.76 -0.18
CA GLN A 1 -12.66 12.37 -0.96
C GLN A 1 -11.44 12.98 -0.29
N GLU A 2 -10.36 12.21 -0.12
CA GLU A 2 -9.13 12.73 0.48
C GLU A 2 -8.48 13.78 -0.45
N CYS A 3 -8.09 14.92 0.11
CA CYS A 3 -7.48 16.03 -0.64
C CYS A 3 -6.18 15.61 -1.35
N GLN A 4 -5.50 14.60 -0.80
CA GLN A 4 -4.24 14.04 -1.29
C GLN A 4 -4.38 13.22 -2.59
N LEU A 5 -5.62 12.95 -3.03
CA LEU A 5 -5.91 12.24 -4.28
C LEU A 5 -6.27 13.19 -5.43
N SER A 6 -6.23 14.50 -5.19
CA SER A 6 -6.42 15.51 -6.23
C SER A 6 -5.12 15.75 -7.02
N PRO A 7 -5.20 16.22 -8.29
CA PRO A 7 -4.02 16.56 -9.09
C PRO A 7 -3.14 17.64 -8.42
N ASP A 8 -3.77 18.54 -7.67
CA ASP A 8 -3.12 19.66 -6.98
C ASP A 8 -2.69 19.30 -5.54
N ALA A 9 -2.71 18.01 -5.19
CA ALA A 9 -2.36 17.52 -3.86
C ALA A 9 -0.96 18.01 -3.45
N GLN A 10 -0.89 18.70 -2.31
CA GLN A 10 0.37 19.05 -1.68
C GLN A 10 0.75 17.96 -0.67
N TRP A 11 1.98 17.47 -0.80
CA TRP A 11 2.54 16.47 0.09
C TRP A 11 3.55 17.12 1.01
N GLU A 12 3.40 16.87 2.31
CA GLU A 12 4.40 17.28 3.27
C GLU A 12 5.65 16.40 3.11
N VAL A 13 6.79 17.03 2.83
CA VAL A 13 8.04 16.32 2.50
C VAL A 13 8.49 15.42 3.65
N SER A 14 8.31 15.86 4.90
CA SER A 14 8.62 15.06 6.10
C SER A 14 7.84 13.74 6.13
N LEU A 15 6.52 13.79 5.93
CA LEU A 15 5.64 12.62 5.93
C LEU A 15 5.95 11.69 4.76
N PHE A 16 6.25 12.27 3.58
CA PHE A 16 6.69 11.51 2.42
C PHE A 16 7.98 10.72 2.71
N GLU A 17 8.99 11.40 3.24
CA GLU A 17 10.28 10.79 3.59
C GLU A 17 10.14 9.74 4.69
N SER A 18 9.31 10.01 5.71
CA SER A 18 9.00 9.04 6.76
C SER A 18 8.26 7.80 6.22
N ALA A 19 7.27 7.97 5.34
CA ALA A 19 6.55 6.85 4.73
C ALA A 19 7.48 5.99 3.87
N ARG A 20 8.33 6.63 3.04
CA ARG A 20 9.33 5.93 2.22
C ARG A 20 10.31 5.14 3.07
N SER A 21 10.85 5.76 4.13
CA SER A 21 11.78 5.11 5.05
C SER A 21 11.14 3.95 5.81
N SER A 22 9.89 4.11 6.24
CA SER A 22 9.13 3.08 6.95
C SER A 22 8.88 1.86 6.06
N LEU A 23 8.56 2.07 4.79
CA LEU A 23 8.36 0.98 3.84
C LEU A 23 9.67 0.23 3.54
N ILE A 24 10.79 0.95 3.38
CA ILE A 24 12.12 0.34 3.22
C ILE A 24 12.46 -0.52 4.44
N PHE A 25 12.22 0.01 5.65
CA PHE A 25 12.46 -0.71 6.89
C PHE A 25 11.63 -2.01 6.95
N GLU A 26 10.35 -1.95 6.58
CA GLU A 26 9.49 -3.15 6.54
C GLU A 26 10.01 -4.21 5.56
N VAL A 27 10.52 -3.80 4.39
CA VAL A 27 11.11 -4.73 3.42
C VAL A 27 12.36 -5.39 3.98
N ILE A 28 13.25 -4.63 4.63
CA ILE A 28 14.48 -5.14 5.24
C ILE A 28 14.18 -6.09 6.40
N GLU A 29 13.18 -5.77 7.23
CA GLU A 29 12.78 -6.58 8.39
C GLU A 29 12.30 -8.00 7.99
N ARG A 30 11.90 -8.21 6.74
CA ARG A 30 11.54 -9.55 6.22
C ARG A 30 12.75 -10.48 6.07
N GLU A 31 13.97 -9.98 6.22
CA GLU A 31 15.23 -10.73 6.11
C GLU A 31 16.13 -10.54 7.34
N LYS A 32 15.58 -10.10 8.48
CA LYS A 32 16.34 -9.72 9.69
C LYS A 32 17.16 -10.85 10.33
N ASN A 33 16.83 -12.12 10.03
CA ASN A 33 17.59 -13.28 10.51
C ASN A 33 17.63 -14.40 9.46
N VAL A 34 18.47 -15.41 9.72
CA VAL A 34 18.68 -16.55 8.81
C VAL A 34 17.40 -17.35 8.56
N GLY A 35 16.54 -17.52 9.56
CA GLY A 35 15.27 -18.24 9.38
C GLY A 35 14.31 -17.50 8.45
N ASP A 36 14.27 -16.16 8.57
CA ASP A 36 13.50 -15.31 7.68
C ASP A 36 14.06 -15.37 6.24
N MET A 37 15.38 -15.34 6.07
CA MET A 37 16.01 -15.49 4.74
C MET A 37 15.70 -16.84 4.08
N VAL A 38 15.71 -17.94 4.84
CA VAL A 38 15.35 -19.28 4.32
C VAL A 38 13.88 -19.29 3.88
N THR A 39 13.00 -18.67 4.66
CA THR A 39 11.57 -18.55 4.33
C THR A 39 11.37 -17.71 3.07
N GLN A 40 12.07 -16.58 2.94
CA GLN A 40 12.03 -15.75 1.74
C GLN A 40 12.57 -16.50 0.51
N SER A 41 13.67 -17.25 0.63
CA SER A 41 14.21 -18.06 -0.47
C SER A 41 13.18 -19.07 -1.00
N LEU A 42 12.48 -19.77 -0.10
CA LEU A 42 11.42 -20.70 -0.47
C LEU A 42 10.24 -19.98 -1.14
N LEU A 43 9.82 -18.83 -0.60
CA LEU A 43 8.75 -18.02 -1.17
C LEU A 43 9.12 -17.46 -2.55
N SER A 44 10.37 -17.05 -2.76
CA SER A 44 10.85 -16.53 -4.05
C SER A 44 10.74 -17.59 -5.14
N TYR A 45 11.07 -18.85 -4.82
CA TYR A 45 10.86 -19.97 -5.73
C TYR A 45 9.38 -20.16 -6.09
N PHE A 46 8.48 -20.17 -5.08
CA PHE A 46 7.04 -20.32 -5.34
C PHE A 46 6.40 -19.15 -6.09
N LYS A 47 6.92 -17.93 -5.88
CA LYS A 47 6.45 -16.71 -6.56
C LYS A 47 7.11 -16.49 -7.92
N ALA A 48 8.06 -17.33 -8.32
CA ALA A 48 8.87 -17.17 -9.52
C ALA A 48 9.53 -15.78 -9.62
N VAL A 49 10.13 -15.32 -8.53
CA VAL A 49 10.90 -14.07 -8.47
C VAL A 49 12.37 -14.34 -8.18
N GLU A 50 13.23 -13.44 -8.65
CA GLU A 50 14.68 -13.53 -8.43
C GLU A 50 15.06 -13.40 -6.95
N HIS A 51 16.22 -13.96 -6.59
CA HIS A 51 16.70 -13.93 -5.21
C HIS A 51 17.11 -12.53 -4.73
N ASP A 52 17.35 -11.59 -5.64
CA ASP A 52 17.66 -10.19 -5.34
C ASP A 52 16.40 -9.29 -5.35
N TYR A 53 15.20 -9.88 -5.44
CA TYR A 53 13.93 -9.16 -5.53
C TYR A 53 13.76 -8.09 -4.44
N ASN A 54 14.00 -8.42 -3.17
CA ASN A 54 13.85 -7.46 -2.07
C ASN A 54 14.86 -6.31 -2.17
N ARG A 55 16.08 -6.58 -2.64
CA ARG A 55 17.10 -5.55 -2.88
C ARG A 55 16.69 -4.61 -4.00
N LEU A 56 16.19 -5.16 -5.11
CA LEU A 56 15.65 -4.36 -6.22
C LEU A 56 14.46 -3.53 -5.75
N LEU A 57 13.56 -4.11 -4.95
CA LEU A 57 12.39 -3.42 -4.41
C LEU A 57 12.80 -2.22 -3.53
N VAL A 58 13.79 -2.37 -2.66
CA VAL A 58 14.32 -1.25 -1.86
C VAL A 58 14.87 -0.13 -2.74
N GLN A 59 15.60 -0.45 -3.81
CA GLN A 59 16.12 0.56 -4.74
C GLN A 59 14.99 1.31 -5.45
N LEU A 60 13.95 0.59 -5.89
CA LEU A 60 12.78 1.19 -6.52
C LEU A 60 12.01 2.10 -5.55
N ILE A 61 11.78 1.66 -4.30
CA ILE A 61 11.10 2.47 -3.27
C ILE A 61 11.92 3.73 -2.95
N ALA A 62 13.25 3.61 -2.82
CA ALA A 62 14.13 4.74 -2.57
C ALA A 62 14.07 5.79 -3.70
N GLY A 63 13.83 5.34 -4.94
CA GLY A 63 13.69 6.21 -6.12
C GLY A 63 12.32 6.86 -6.31
N VAL A 64 11.30 6.52 -5.51
CA VAL A 64 9.97 7.12 -5.61
C VAL A 64 10.04 8.62 -5.31
N THR A 65 9.28 9.42 -6.07
CA THR A 65 9.11 10.86 -5.85
C THR A 65 7.67 11.26 -5.49
N VAL A 66 7.47 12.51 -5.11
CA VAL A 66 6.13 13.06 -4.85
C VAL A 66 5.29 13.11 -6.15
N GLU A 67 5.92 13.35 -7.28
CA GLU A 67 5.28 13.33 -8.60
C GLU A 67 4.73 11.94 -8.93
N ASP A 68 5.44 10.88 -8.53
CA ASP A 68 4.91 9.53 -8.64
C ASP A 68 3.63 9.37 -7.83
N LEU A 69 3.57 9.86 -6.59
CA LEU A 69 2.36 9.82 -5.76
C LEU A 69 1.18 10.54 -6.42
N LYS A 70 1.41 11.73 -6.98
CA LYS A 70 0.39 12.49 -7.72
C LYS A 70 -0.13 11.73 -8.93
N ARG A 71 0.73 10.95 -9.59
CA ARG A 71 0.36 10.12 -10.74
C ARG A 71 -0.38 8.86 -10.34
N VAL A 72 0.09 8.13 -9.31
CA VAL A 72 -0.46 6.83 -8.91
C VAL A 72 -1.70 6.94 -8.02
N GLY A 73 -1.83 8.03 -7.25
CA GLY A 73 -2.95 8.27 -6.35
C GLY A 73 -4.30 8.21 -7.06
N PRO A 74 -4.54 9.01 -8.12
CA PRO A 74 -5.76 8.95 -8.92
C PRO A 74 -5.95 7.61 -9.65
N GLN A 75 -4.85 7.00 -10.11
CA GLN A 75 -4.90 5.77 -10.90
C GLN A 75 -5.32 4.55 -10.08
N TYR A 76 -4.81 4.41 -8.86
CA TYR A 76 -4.98 3.20 -8.06
C TYR A 76 -5.72 3.45 -6.75
N VAL A 77 -5.37 4.50 -6.00
CA VAL A 77 -5.92 4.72 -4.66
C VAL A 77 -7.32 5.32 -4.72
N ALA A 78 -7.55 6.33 -5.58
CA ALA A 78 -8.87 6.93 -5.74
C ALA A 78 -9.92 5.91 -6.20
N ARG A 79 -9.52 4.92 -7.02
CA ARG A 79 -10.40 3.84 -7.48
C ARG A 79 -10.86 2.89 -6.38
N LEU A 80 -10.15 2.83 -5.25
CA LEU A 80 -10.57 2.05 -4.08
C LEU A 80 -11.83 2.63 -3.40
N PHE A 81 -12.16 3.89 -3.70
CA PHE A 81 -13.37 4.56 -3.19
C PHE A 81 -14.48 4.65 -4.23
N ASP A 82 -14.27 4.08 -5.43
CA ASP A 82 -15.28 4.03 -6.48
C ASP A 82 -16.01 2.68 -6.44
N PRO A 83 -17.31 2.63 -6.11
CA PRO A 83 -18.07 1.39 -6.02
C PRO A 83 -18.24 0.67 -7.37
N VAL A 84 -17.95 1.33 -8.50
CA VAL A 84 -17.90 0.68 -9.82
C VAL A 84 -16.65 -0.18 -9.98
N HIS A 85 -15.55 0.21 -9.33
CA HIS A 85 -14.23 -0.40 -9.49
C HIS A 85 -13.74 -1.17 -8.26
N SER A 86 -14.44 -1.06 -7.13
CA SER A 86 -14.05 -1.66 -5.85
C SER A 86 -15.23 -2.34 -5.15
N GLN A 87 -14.92 -3.35 -4.34
CA GLN A 87 -15.89 -4.00 -3.45
C GLN A 87 -15.50 -3.71 -2.00
N THR A 88 -16.44 -3.17 -1.23
CA THR A 88 -16.25 -2.88 0.19
C THR A 88 -17.00 -3.91 1.02
N THR A 89 -16.28 -4.61 1.90
CA THR A 89 -16.86 -5.55 2.85
C THR A 89 -16.68 -5.03 4.27
N VAL A 90 -17.77 -4.97 5.03
CA VAL A 90 -17.75 -4.55 6.44
C VAL A 90 -18.16 -5.71 7.34
N VAL A 91 -17.33 -6.02 8.34
CA VAL A 91 -17.64 -7.01 9.36
C VAL A 91 -18.18 -6.28 10.59
N CYS A 92 -19.41 -6.62 10.99
CA CYS A 92 -20.08 -6.01 12.13
C CYS A 92 -20.95 -7.02 12.88
N HIS A 93 -21.39 -6.65 14.07
CA HIS A 93 -22.41 -7.42 14.78
C HIS A 93 -23.72 -7.44 13.97
N PRO A 94 -24.46 -8.56 13.89
CA PRO A 94 -25.68 -8.65 13.07
C PRO A 94 -26.71 -7.54 13.34
N SER A 95 -26.81 -7.06 14.58
CA SER A 95 -27.72 -5.96 14.95
C SER A 95 -27.34 -4.59 14.39
N LYS A 96 -26.17 -4.44 13.74
CA LYS A 96 -25.65 -3.19 13.18
C LYS A 96 -25.68 -3.16 11.65
N VAL A 97 -26.10 -4.26 11.01
CA VAL A 97 -26.09 -4.39 9.55
C VAL A 97 -26.91 -3.29 8.90
N ASP A 98 -28.14 -3.04 9.37
CA ASP A 98 -29.03 -2.03 8.77
C ASP A 98 -28.52 -0.60 8.98
N GLU A 99 -27.97 -0.30 10.16
CA GLU A 99 -27.38 1.01 10.50
C GLU A 99 -26.18 1.32 9.61
N ILE A 100 -25.26 0.36 9.47
CA ILE A 100 -24.08 0.51 8.63
C ILE A 100 -24.49 0.59 7.15
N ALA A 101 -25.41 -0.27 6.70
CA ALA A 101 -25.90 -0.22 5.33
C ALA A 101 -26.61 1.10 4.99
N ALA A 102 -27.24 1.76 5.97
CA ALA A 102 -27.80 3.09 5.80
C ALA A 102 -26.70 4.15 5.66
N GLY A 103 -25.65 4.10 6.50
CA GLY A 103 -24.54 5.06 6.46
C GLY A 103 -23.70 5.04 5.18
N PHE A 104 -23.71 3.94 4.42
CA PHE A 104 -23.01 3.83 3.12
C PHE A 104 -23.90 4.17 1.90
N LYS A 105 -25.16 4.57 2.12
CA LYS A 105 -26.07 5.03 1.05
C LYS A 105 -26.10 6.56 0.89
N GLU A 106 -25.57 7.30 1.86
CA GLU A 106 -25.32 8.75 1.79
C GLU A 106 -23.99 9.05 1.11
#